data_AF-A0A835RQM7-F1
#
_entry.id   AF-A0A835RQM7-F1
#
_cell.length_a   1.000
_cell.length_b   1.000
_cell.length_c   1.000
_cell.angle_alpha   90.00
_cell.angle_beta   90.00
_cell.angle_gamma   90.00
#
_symmetry.space_group_name_H-M   'P 1'
#
loop_
_entity.id
_entity.type
_entity.pdbx_description
1 polymer ?
#
loop_
_entity_poly.entity_id
_entity_poly.type
_entity_poly.pdbx_seq_one_letter_code
_entity_poly.pdbx_strand_id
1 'polypeptide(L)'
;MYLTKRELWGRAAAGVDASGRVSGDHGQMETGLPVETAAAVKELVSTLDRRRMHREVTLALRTGIRDATADFSFLRLRGLRSLLKSLRAIANSEEAIRLFRYSQTISDLQVVPILFNNSLRQLKDDPVVKLEHIFGVEPMKISSPATDSEVALALRVLEGCCLLHRGSAALAYQHKAVKAFEASRGIEKIAELIKDKQVDGGTRLKCGEFLLLLIGHVNGRRDHTPLANIQEDIRHLLGEKCASLIWAASQFGSTLDPEQRQTALHIHARRVLEALELY
;
A
#
# COMPACT_ATOMS: atom_id res chain seq x y z
N MET A 1 6.71 29.43 -5.08
CA MET A 1 7.72 29.48 -4.01
C MET A 1 6.96 29.39 -2.69
N TYR A 2 6.76 28.17 -2.17
CA TYR A 2 5.91 27.93 -1.00
C TYR A 2 6.77 27.92 0.26
N LEU A 3 6.62 28.97 1.07
CA LEU A 3 7.23 29.09 2.38
C LEU A 3 6.62 28.04 3.33
N THR A 4 7.48 27.25 3.96
CA THR A 4 7.09 26.24 4.94
C THR A 4 6.64 26.93 6.22
N LYS A 5 5.53 26.43 6.79
CA LYS A 5 4.83 26.90 7.99
C LYS A 5 5.69 26.94 9.28
N ARG A 6 6.98 26.62 9.19
CA ARG A 6 7.95 26.56 10.29
C ARG A 6 8.62 27.89 10.59
N GLU A 7 8.63 28.84 9.64
CA GLU A 7 9.33 30.13 9.83
C GLU A 7 8.52 31.20 10.59
N LEU A 8 7.21 31.01 10.76
CA LEU A 8 6.36 31.99 11.44
C LEU A 8 6.53 32.01 12.97
N TRP A 9 7.20 31.01 13.56
CA TRP A 9 7.37 30.91 15.02
C TRP A 9 8.84 31.05 15.47
N GLY A 10 9.81 31.10 14.55
CA GLY A 10 11.24 31.19 14.87
C GLY A 10 11.79 32.62 14.98
N ARG A 11 11.00 33.64 14.63
CA ARG A 11 11.49 35.01 14.47
C ARG A 11 11.28 35.94 15.67
N ALA A 12 10.70 35.44 16.76
CA ALA A 12 10.48 36.22 17.98
C ALA A 12 11.66 36.21 18.97
N ALA A 13 12.78 35.53 18.66
CA ALA A 13 13.87 35.30 19.64
C ALA A 13 15.28 35.65 19.13
N ALA A 14 15.41 36.53 18.13
CA ALA A 14 16.73 37.01 17.70
C ALA A 14 16.70 38.52 17.48
N GLY A 15 16.91 39.25 18.57
CA GLY A 15 17.16 40.68 18.56
C GLY A 15 18.32 41.01 19.52
N VAL A 16 19.32 41.67 18.94
CA VAL A 16 20.28 42.61 19.58
C VAL A 16 21.62 42.05 20.09
N ASP A 17 22.58 42.17 19.17
CA ASP A 17 23.90 42.82 19.23
C ASP A 17 25.12 42.29 20.00
N ALA A 18 26.21 42.39 19.25
CA ALA A 18 27.60 42.32 19.67
C ALA A 18 28.07 43.64 20.29
N SER A 19 29.01 43.50 21.23
CA SER A 19 29.97 44.51 21.74
C SER A 19 29.48 45.51 22.79
N GLY A 20 30.19 45.53 23.93
CA GLY A 20 30.22 46.66 24.87
C GLY A 20 30.12 46.26 26.34
N ARG A 21 31.18 46.53 27.12
CA ARG A 21 31.27 46.32 28.58
C ARG A 21 30.44 47.33 29.39
N VAL A 22 30.20 46.94 30.65
CA VAL A 22 30.10 47.72 31.91
C VAL A 22 28.71 47.78 32.59
N SER A 23 28.67 47.08 33.72
CA SER A 23 28.00 47.32 35.02
C SER A 23 26.53 47.78 35.08
N GLY A 24 25.73 46.98 35.78
CA GLY A 24 24.41 47.36 36.29
C GLY A 24 23.70 46.18 36.92
N ASP A 25 23.94 45.96 38.21
CA ASP A 25 23.15 45.09 39.07
C ASP A 25 21.68 45.57 39.10
N HIS A 26 20.72 44.71 38.77
CA HIS A 26 19.34 44.67 39.31
C HIS A 26 18.46 43.63 38.54
N GLY A 27 18.03 42.58 39.26
CA GLY A 27 16.78 41.87 38.98
C GLY A 27 16.80 40.79 37.89
N GLN A 28 17.41 39.64 38.17
CA GLN A 28 17.06 38.39 37.46
C GLN A 28 15.62 37.99 37.82
N MET A 29 14.69 38.20 36.90
CA MET A 29 13.52 37.34 36.74
C MET A 29 13.81 36.38 35.59
N GLU A 30 14.54 35.31 35.89
CA GLU A 30 14.53 34.10 35.05
C GLU A 30 13.13 33.50 35.12
N THR A 31 12.30 33.79 34.11
CA THR A 31 11.09 33.01 33.84
C THR A 31 11.46 31.77 33.02
N GLY A 32 12.36 30.95 33.57
CA GLY A 32 12.60 29.60 33.09
C GLY A 32 11.49 28.71 33.63
N LEU A 33 10.65 28.15 32.76
CA LEU A 33 9.70 27.10 33.14
C LEU A 33 10.47 26.00 33.91
N PRO A 34 9.98 25.54 35.08
CA PRO A 34 10.58 24.42 35.80
C PRO A 34 10.82 23.25 34.84
N VAL A 35 12.00 22.63 34.91
CA VAL A 35 12.41 21.50 34.04
C VAL A 35 11.34 20.39 34.05
N GLU A 36 10.69 20.19 35.19
CA GLU A 36 9.57 19.25 35.38
C GLU A 36 8.33 19.63 34.56
N THR A 37 7.93 20.91 34.54
CA THR A 37 6.84 21.39 33.70
C THR A 37 7.16 21.29 32.21
N ALA A 38 8.41 21.55 31.80
CA ALA A 38 8.82 21.37 30.41
C ALA A 38 8.78 19.90 29.97
N ALA A 39 9.18 18.98 30.84
CA ALA A 39 9.08 17.53 30.61
C ALA A 39 7.63 17.05 30.51
N ALA A 40 6.76 17.49 31.42
CA ALA A 40 5.33 17.16 31.40
C ALA A 40 4.63 17.66 30.13
N VAL A 41 4.94 18.89 29.69
CA VAL A 41 4.40 19.43 28.43
C VAL A 41 4.87 18.60 27.22
N LYS A 42 6.15 18.19 27.19
CA LYS A 42 6.69 17.35 26.12
C LYS A 42 5.98 15.99 26.04
N GLU A 43 5.69 15.37 27.19
CA GLU A 43 4.94 14.12 27.27
C GLU A 43 3.47 14.28 26.84
N LEU A 44 2.84 15.39 27.23
CA LEU A 44 1.49 15.71 26.78
C LEU A 44 1.42 15.86 25.26
N VAL A 45 2.36 16.60 24.68
CA VAL A 45 2.45 16.80 23.22
C VAL A 45 2.65 15.46 22.50
N SER A 46 3.58 14.62 22.96
CA SER A 46 3.80 13.30 22.34
C SER A 46 2.57 12.38 22.43
N THR A 47 1.83 12.47 23.53
CA THR A 47 0.57 11.73 23.71
C THR A 47 -0.53 12.23 22.78
N LEU A 48 -0.66 13.55 22.61
CA LEU A 48 -1.62 14.15 21.68
C LEU A 48 -1.28 13.80 20.23
N ASP A 49 0.00 13.84 19.86
CA ASP A 49 0.46 13.46 18.51
C ASP A 49 0.14 11.99 18.21
N ARG A 50 0.37 11.09 19.16
CA ARG A 50 0.01 9.67 19.02
C ARG A 50 -1.49 9.47 18.86
N ARG A 51 -2.32 10.18 19.64
CA ARG A 51 -3.79 10.14 19.52
C ARG A 51 -4.27 10.68 18.18
N ARG A 52 -3.65 11.76 17.71
CA ARG A 52 -3.93 12.34 16.41
C ARG A 52 -3.60 11.35 15.29
N MET A 53 -2.42 10.75 15.31
CA MET A 53 -2.01 9.74 14.33
C MET A 53 -2.97 8.55 14.30
N HIS A 54 -3.39 8.04 15.45
CA HIS A 54 -4.39 6.97 15.52
C HIS A 54 -5.70 7.35 14.81
N ARG A 55 -6.20 8.57 15.04
CA ARG A 55 -7.42 9.07 14.39
C ARG A 55 -7.23 9.22 12.88
N GLU A 56 -6.09 9.78 12.46
CA GLU A 56 -5.77 9.98 11.05
C GLU A 56 -5.69 8.65 10.29
N VAL A 57 -4.96 7.66 10.81
CA VAL A 57 -4.85 6.33 10.20
C VAL A 57 -6.21 5.65 10.15
N THR A 58 -6.96 5.65 11.27
CA THR A 58 -8.27 5.00 11.33
C THR A 58 -9.27 5.64 10.36
N LEU A 59 -9.32 6.98 10.32
CA LEU A 59 -10.23 7.72 9.45
C LEU A 59 -9.88 7.49 7.97
N ALA A 60 -8.59 7.51 7.64
CA ALA A 60 -8.13 7.27 6.28
C ALA A 60 -8.51 5.87 5.79
N LEU A 61 -8.33 4.84 6.63
CA LEU A 61 -8.74 3.48 6.31
C LEU A 61 -10.27 3.36 6.17
N ARG A 62 -11.06 3.86 7.13
CA ARG A 62 -12.53 3.80 7.05
C ARG A 62 -13.07 4.48 5.80
N THR A 63 -12.55 5.67 5.48
CA THR A 63 -13.00 6.44 4.33
C THR A 63 -12.67 5.71 3.03
N GLY A 64 -11.43 5.22 2.91
CA GLY A 64 -10.99 4.46 1.76
C GLY A 64 -11.75 3.14 1.57
N ILE A 65 -11.98 2.39 2.66
CA ILE A 65 -12.75 1.13 2.65
C ILE A 65 -14.19 1.39 2.23
N ARG A 66 -14.87 2.37 2.85
CA ARG A 66 -16.26 2.70 2.52
C ARG A 66 -16.45 3.00 1.03
N ASP A 67 -15.50 3.74 0.46
CA ASP A 67 -15.56 4.07 -0.96
C ASP A 67 -15.20 2.85 -1.83
N ALA A 68 -14.26 2.00 -1.39
CA ALA A 68 -13.88 0.74 -2.05
C ALA A 68 -14.99 -0.34 -2.01
N THR A 69 -15.96 -0.23 -1.10
CA THR A 69 -17.15 -1.09 -1.02
C THR A 69 -18.34 -0.60 -1.85
N ALA A 70 -18.20 0.50 -2.59
CA ALA A 70 -19.32 1.07 -3.33
C ALA A 70 -19.75 0.20 -4.52
N ASP A 71 -21.03 0.27 -4.89
CA ASP A 71 -21.59 -0.49 -6.02
C ASP A 71 -21.05 -0.02 -7.39
N PHE A 72 -20.57 1.22 -7.46
CA PHE A 72 -20.04 1.83 -8.68
C PHE A 72 -18.51 1.87 -8.72
N SER A 73 -17.93 1.45 -9.85
CA SER A 73 -16.48 1.35 -10.07
C SER A 73 -15.75 2.67 -9.89
N PHE A 74 -16.35 3.82 -10.25
CA PHE A 74 -15.72 5.13 -10.07
C PHE A 74 -15.53 5.50 -8.59
N LEU A 75 -16.47 5.11 -7.71
CA LEU A 75 -16.33 5.28 -6.26
C LEU A 75 -15.31 4.32 -5.69
N ARG A 76 -15.30 3.06 -6.16
CA ARG A 76 -14.27 2.09 -5.76
C ARG A 76 -12.88 2.54 -6.15
N LEU A 77 -12.69 3.03 -7.38
CA LEU A 77 -11.45 3.66 -7.84
C LEU A 77 -11.00 4.80 -6.93
N ARG A 78 -11.93 5.68 -6.52
CA ARG A 78 -11.63 6.76 -5.56
C ARG A 78 -11.16 6.20 -4.22
N GLY A 79 -11.85 5.18 -3.70
CA GLY A 79 -11.49 4.48 -2.46
C GLY A 79 -10.11 3.85 -2.53
N LEU A 80 -9.82 3.10 -3.59
CA LEU A 80 -8.53 2.44 -3.81
C LEU A 80 -7.38 3.45 -3.93
N ARG A 81 -7.56 4.57 -4.64
CA ARG A 81 -6.57 5.65 -4.67
C ARG A 81 -6.32 6.27 -3.31
N SER A 82 -7.39 6.48 -2.52
CA SER A 82 -7.29 6.97 -1.16
C SER A 82 -6.50 6.00 -0.28
N LEU A 83 -6.84 4.71 -0.31
CA LEU A 83 -6.15 3.66 0.44
C LEU A 83 -4.66 3.58 0.06
N LEU A 84 -4.35 3.60 -1.24
CA LEU A 84 -2.97 3.57 -1.71
C LEU A 84 -2.16 4.78 -1.23
N LYS A 85 -2.76 5.98 -1.25
CA LYS A 85 -2.14 7.18 -0.70
C LYS A 85 -1.89 7.05 0.80
N SER A 86 -2.84 6.50 1.55
CA SER A 86 -2.71 6.28 2.99
C SER A 86 -1.64 5.25 3.33
N LEU A 87 -1.59 4.13 2.62
CA LEU A 87 -0.56 3.10 2.83
C LEU A 87 0.86 3.66 2.61
N ARG A 88 1.05 4.50 1.59
CA ARG A 88 2.33 5.21 1.39
C ARG A 88 2.68 6.14 2.54
N ALA A 89 1.70 6.87 3.08
CA ALA A 89 1.94 7.73 4.24
C ALA A 89 2.29 6.91 5.50
N ILE A 90 1.58 5.80 5.71
CA ILE A 90 1.81 4.86 6.83
C ILE A 90 3.21 4.25 6.75
N ALA A 91 3.66 3.87 5.55
CA ALA A 91 4.97 3.25 5.35
C ALA A 91 6.16 4.12 5.82
N ASN A 92 5.96 5.43 6.02
CA ASN A 92 7.02 6.35 6.46
C ASN A 92 7.12 6.49 7.99
N SER A 93 6.34 5.75 8.79
CA SER A 93 6.37 5.84 10.26
C SER A 93 6.12 4.47 10.90
N GLU A 94 7.07 4.01 11.72
CA GLU A 94 6.94 2.75 12.47
C GLU A 94 5.72 2.71 13.39
N GLU A 95 5.39 3.82 14.05
CA GLU A 95 4.18 3.97 14.86
C GLU A 95 2.93 3.78 14.00
N ALA A 96 2.88 4.39 12.82
CA ALA A 96 1.76 4.25 11.89
C ALA A 96 1.65 2.82 11.34
N ILE A 97 2.77 2.15 11.08
CA ILE A 97 2.81 0.74 10.68
C ILE A 97 2.24 -0.14 11.79
N ARG A 98 2.61 0.08 13.06
CA ARG A 98 2.04 -0.65 14.20
C ARG A 98 0.53 -0.44 14.32
N LEU A 99 0.06 0.79 14.13
CA LEU A 99 -1.37 1.13 14.12
C LEU A 99 -2.11 0.45 12.96
N PHE A 100 -1.51 0.41 11.77
CA PHE A 100 -2.06 -0.31 10.63
C PHE A 100 -2.15 -1.81 10.91
N ARG A 101 -1.10 -2.43 11.45
CA ARG A 101 -1.12 -3.86 11.82
C ARG A 101 -2.25 -4.17 12.80
N TYR A 102 -2.41 -3.33 13.82
CA TYR A 102 -3.52 -3.45 14.76
C TYR A 102 -4.88 -3.25 14.08
N SER A 103 -5.02 -2.28 13.17
CA SER A 103 -6.30 -2.09 12.48
C SER A 103 -6.69 -3.31 11.64
N GLN A 104 -5.72 -4.08 11.12
CA GLN A 104 -6.02 -5.29 10.34
C GLN A 104 -6.51 -6.47 11.20
N THR A 105 -6.54 -6.37 12.53
CA THR A 105 -7.22 -7.34 13.40
C THR A 105 -8.69 -6.99 13.64
N ILE A 106 -9.11 -5.78 13.27
CA ILE A 106 -10.48 -5.27 13.42
C ILE A 106 -11.21 -5.49 12.09
N SER A 107 -12.28 -6.28 12.09
CA SER A 107 -13.07 -6.65 10.90
C SER A 107 -13.37 -5.48 9.98
N ASP A 108 -13.86 -4.37 10.54
CA ASP A 108 -14.34 -3.21 9.79
C ASP A 108 -13.21 -2.40 9.12
N LEU A 109 -11.96 -2.68 9.49
CA LEU A 109 -10.77 -1.99 9.01
C LEU A 109 -9.86 -2.91 8.18
N GLN A 110 -10.27 -4.17 7.96
CA GLN A 110 -9.51 -5.09 7.12
C GLN A 110 -9.63 -4.67 5.65
N VAL A 111 -8.48 -4.42 5.04
CA VAL A 111 -8.45 -3.97 3.63
C VAL A 111 -8.55 -5.15 2.68
N VAL A 112 -7.83 -6.24 2.98
CA VAL A 112 -7.68 -7.38 2.06
C VAL A 112 -9.02 -8.01 1.67
N PRO A 113 -9.93 -8.38 2.59
CA PRO A 113 -11.22 -8.96 2.23
C PRO A 113 -12.06 -8.05 1.33
N ILE A 114 -11.97 -6.73 1.55
CA ILE A 114 -12.70 -5.72 0.77
C ILE A 114 -12.21 -5.69 -0.68
N LEU A 115 -10.89 -5.73 -0.90
CA LEU A 115 -10.33 -5.78 -2.25
C LEU A 115 -10.83 -7.01 -3.01
N PHE A 116 -10.85 -8.18 -2.36
CA PHE A 116 -11.36 -9.40 -2.97
C PHE A 116 -12.83 -9.29 -3.27
N ASN A 117 -13.67 -8.92 -2.31
CA ASN A 117 -15.12 -8.93 -2.51
C ASN A 117 -15.61 -7.92 -3.56
N ASN A 118 -14.92 -6.80 -3.74
CA ASN A 118 -15.44 -5.69 -4.53
C ASN A 118 -14.67 -5.41 -5.83
N SER A 119 -13.39 -5.79 -5.92
CA SER A 119 -12.52 -5.40 -7.04
C SER A 119 -11.74 -6.55 -7.68
N LEU A 120 -11.47 -7.64 -6.96
CA LEU A 120 -10.64 -8.76 -7.46
C LEU A 120 -11.41 -10.07 -7.66
N ARG A 121 -12.60 -10.22 -7.07
CA ARG A 121 -13.46 -11.39 -7.32
C ARG A 121 -14.09 -11.23 -8.69
N GLN A 122 -13.85 -12.21 -9.57
CA GLN A 122 -14.65 -12.33 -10.77
C GLN A 122 -16.08 -12.72 -10.37
N LEU A 123 -17.05 -11.93 -10.84
CA LEU A 123 -18.42 -12.39 -11.05
C LEU A 123 -18.36 -13.46 -12.16
N LYS A 124 -17.92 -14.68 -11.82
CA LYS A 124 -18.40 -15.85 -12.54
C LYS A 124 -19.87 -15.98 -12.13
N ASP A 125 -20.75 -15.85 -13.11
CA ASP A 125 -22.19 -16.01 -12.99
C ASP A 125 -22.92 -14.86 -12.30
N ASP A 126 -22.89 -13.66 -12.90
CA ASP A 126 -24.14 -12.89 -12.88
C ASP A 126 -25.06 -13.55 -13.92
N PRO A 127 -26.21 -14.14 -13.53
CA PRO A 127 -27.16 -14.62 -14.50
C PRO A 127 -27.58 -13.40 -15.32
N VAL A 128 -27.27 -13.40 -16.62
CA VAL A 128 -27.90 -12.49 -17.57
C VAL A 128 -29.40 -12.77 -17.46
N VAL A 129 -30.11 -11.93 -16.71
CA VAL A 129 -31.55 -12.05 -16.55
C VAL A 129 -32.15 -11.84 -17.93
N LYS A 130 -32.51 -12.93 -18.60
CA LYS A 130 -33.45 -12.86 -19.72
C LYS A 130 -34.72 -12.23 -19.18
N LEU A 131 -35.25 -11.27 -19.93
CA LEU A 131 -36.33 -10.33 -19.57
C LEU A 131 -37.68 -10.99 -19.16
N GLU A 132 -37.72 -12.31 -19.03
CA GLU A 132 -38.90 -13.16 -18.87
C GLU A 132 -39.28 -13.43 -17.40
N HIS A 133 -38.57 -12.89 -16.40
CA HIS A 133 -38.82 -13.14 -14.96
C HIS A 133 -39.12 -11.88 -14.11
N ILE A 134 -39.77 -10.87 -14.70
CA ILE A 134 -39.89 -9.51 -14.11
C ILE A 134 -40.86 -9.42 -12.90
N PHE A 135 -41.75 -10.40 -12.67
CA PHE A 135 -42.74 -10.29 -11.59
C PHE A 135 -42.34 -11.12 -10.35
N GLY A 136 -41.88 -10.43 -9.28
CA GLY A 136 -41.80 -10.99 -7.92
C GLY A 136 -40.40 -11.12 -7.30
N VAL A 137 -39.34 -10.61 -7.93
CA VAL A 137 -37.95 -10.75 -7.43
C VAL A 137 -37.49 -9.48 -6.72
N GLU A 138 -36.79 -9.63 -5.58
CA GLU A 138 -36.15 -8.51 -4.89
C GLU A 138 -35.24 -7.71 -5.85
N PRO A 139 -35.16 -6.37 -5.71
CA PRO A 139 -34.32 -5.55 -6.57
C PRO A 139 -32.88 -6.05 -6.58
N MET A 140 -32.43 -6.55 -7.73
CA MET A 140 -31.05 -7.00 -7.92
C MET A 140 -30.11 -5.82 -7.72
N LYS A 141 -29.11 -5.96 -6.83
CA LYS A 141 -28.06 -4.95 -6.66
C LYS A 141 -27.28 -4.83 -7.96
N ILE A 142 -27.48 -3.73 -8.67
CA ILE A 142 -26.71 -3.41 -9.88
C ILE A 142 -25.31 -2.98 -9.42
N SER A 143 -24.39 -3.93 -9.32
CA SER A 143 -22.97 -3.63 -9.12
C SER A 143 -22.29 -3.54 -10.48
N SER A 144 -21.56 -2.45 -10.75
CA SER A 144 -20.77 -2.39 -11.97
C SER A 144 -19.60 -3.35 -11.86
N PRO A 145 -19.26 -4.14 -12.90
CA PRO A 145 -18.09 -4.98 -12.89
C PRO A 145 -16.81 -4.15 -12.70
N ALA A 146 -15.77 -4.76 -12.12
CA ALA A 146 -14.49 -4.10 -11.92
C ALA A 146 -13.79 -3.82 -13.26
N THR A 147 -13.32 -2.60 -13.46
CA THR A 147 -12.54 -2.21 -14.65
C THR A 147 -11.07 -2.60 -14.50
N ASP A 148 -10.32 -2.65 -15.60
CA ASP A 148 -8.88 -2.96 -15.54
C ASP A 148 -8.09 -1.98 -14.67
N SER A 149 -8.46 -0.70 -14.72
CA SER A 149 -7.89 0.33 -13.83
C SER A 149 -8.20 0.07 -12.36
N GLU A 150 -9.38 -0.44 -12.05
CA GLU A 150 -9.79 -0.79 -10.69
C GLU A 150 -9.00 -1.98 -10.17
N VAL A 151 -8.90 -3.05 -10.99
CA VAL A 151 -8.11 -4.24 -10.69
C VAL A 151 -6.65 -3.87 -10.44
N ALA A 152 -6.04 -3.07 -11.33
CA ALA A 152 -4.65 -2.64 -11.19
C ALA A 152 -4.42 -1.86 -9.87
N LEU A 153 -5.33 -0.95 -9.52
CA LEU A 153 -5.24 -0.22 -8.25
C LEU A 153 -5.45 -1.13 -7.04
N ALA A 154 -6.41 -2.06 -7.10
CA ALA A 154 -6.65 -3.03 -6.03
C ALA A 154 -5.44 -3.92 -5.77
N LEU A 155 -4.75 -4.37 -6.83
CA LEU A 155 -3.50 -5.13 -6.70
C LEU A 155 -2.40 -4.29 -6.02
N ARG A 156 -2.28 -3.00 -6.34
CA ARG A 156 -1.32 -2.10 -5.66
C ARG A 156 -1.65 -1.85 -4.20
N VAL A 157 -2.93 -1.76 -3.86
CA VAL A 157 -3.36 -1.65 -2.45
C VAL A 157 -3.03 -2.96 -1.72
N LEU A 158 -3.30 -4.10 -2.35
CA LEU A 158 -3.00 -5.43 -1.81
C LEU A 158 -1.50 -5.59 -1.54
N GLU A 159 -0.65 -5.19 -2.49
CA GLU A 159 0.80 -5.15 -2.35
C GLU A 159 1.22 -4.37 -1.09
N GLY A 160 0.76 -3.12 -0.97
CA GLY A 160 1.08 -2.27 0.17
C GLY A 160 0.63 -2.90 1.49
N CYS A 161 -0.55 -3.51 1.55
CA CYS A 161 -1.02 -4.21 2.75
C CYS A 161 -0.11 -5.39 3.12
N CYS A 162 0.31 -6.20 2.14
CA CYS A 162 1.18 -7.36 2.36
C CYS A 162 2.60 -6.97 2.81
N LEU A 163 3.13 -5.87 2.29
CA LEU A 163 4.43 -5.33 2.70
C LEU A 163 4.40 -4.83 4.16
N LEU A 164 3.33 -4.16 4.56
CA LEU A 164 3.23 -3.57 5.91
C LEU A 164 2.83 -4.58 7.00
N HIS A 165 2.12 -5.66 6.64
CA HIS A 165 1.56 -6.61 7.60
C HIS A 165 1.50 -8.05 7.06
N ARG A 166 2.21 -8.96 7.73
CA ARG A 166 2.25 -10.40 7.39
C ARG A 166 0.88 -11.07 7.46
N GLY A 167 0.01 -10.66 8.39
CA GLY A 167 -1.36 -11.18 8.47
C GLY A 167 -2.20 -10.82 7.24
N SER A 168 -1.95 -9.66 6.63
CA SER A 168 -2.60 -9.27 5.37
C SER A 168 -2.16 -10.16 4.21
N ALA A 169 -0.88 -10.56 4.16
CA ALA A 169 -0.40 -11.54 3.20
C ALA A 169 -1.03 -12.92 3.40
N ALA A 170 -1.22 -13.34 4.66
CA ALA A 170 -1.91 -14.59 4.99
C ALA A 170 -3.39 -14.55 4.58
N LEU A 171 -4.08 -13.44 4.82
CA LEU A 171 -5.47 -13.24 4.39
C LEU A 171 -5.59 -13.24 2.86
N ALA A 172 -4.67 -12.58 2.15
CA ALA A 172 -4.66 -12.58 0.70
C ALA A 172 -4.60 -14.02 0.17
N TYR A 173 -3.69 -14.82 0.74
CA TYR A 173 -3.60 -16.24 0.43
C TYR A 173 -4.90 -17.02 0.72
N GLN A 174 -5.51 -16.82 1.90
CA GLN A 174 -6.78 -17.46 2.28
C GLN A 174 -7.94 -17.11 1.35
N HIS A 175 -7.99 -15.88 0.85
CA HIS A 175 -8.95 -15.44 -0.16
C HIS A 175 -8.67 -16.01 -1.55
N LYS A 176 -7.78 -17.01 -1.67
CA LYS A 176 -7.32 -17.59 -2.92
C LYS A 176 -6.81 -16.50 -3.88
N ALA A 177 -6.12 -15.47 -3.36
CA ALA A 177 -5.56 -14.39 -4.18
C ALA A 177 -4.82 -14.91 -5.40
N VAL A 178 -4.07 -16.00 -5.25
CA VAL A 178 -3.36 -16.66 -6.34
C VAL A 178 -4.35 -17.19 -7.40
N LYS A 179 -5.44 -17.88 -7.01
CA LYS A 179 -6.46 -18.35 -7.97
C LYS A 179 -7.30 -17.23 -8.56
N ALA A 180 -7.57 -16.15 -7.83
CA ALA A 180 -8.27 -14.97 -8.34
C ALA A 180 -7.38 -14.15 -9.30
N PHE A 181 -6.08 -14.07 -9.00
CA PHE A 181 -5.06 -13.50 -9.86
C PHE A 181 -4.88 -14.35 -11.12
N GLU A 182 -4.80 -15.68 -11.00
CA GLU A 182 -4.82 -16.62 -12.14
C GLU A 182 -6.12 -16.47 -12.96
N ALA A 183 -7.29 -16.49 -12.32
CA ALA A 183 -8.58 -16.37 -13.00
C ALA A 183 -8.77 -15.03 -13.72
N SER A 184 -8.24 -13.94 -13.17
CA SER A 184 -8.26 -12.59 -13.77
C SER A 184 -7.16 -12.35 -14.81
N ARG A 185 -6.40 -13.38 -15.18
CA ARG A 185 -5.24 -13.26 -16.06
C ARG A 185 -4.26 -12.21 -15.53
N GLY A 186 -4.13 -12.13 -14.21
CA GLY A 186 -3.35 -11.11 -13.52
C GLY A 186 -1.87 -11.13 -13.91
N ILE A 187 -1.30 -12.31 -14.17
CA ILE A 187 0.07 -12.43 -14.71
C ILE A 187 0.14 -11.78 -16.10
N GLU A 188 -0.84 -12.06 -16.98
CA GLU A 188 -0.92 -11.48 -18.32
C GLU A 188 -1.05 -9.96 -18.26
N LYS A 189 -1.98 -9.43 -17.46
CA LYS A 189 -2.17 -7.97 -17.29
C LYS A 189 -0.94 -7.27 -16.73
N ILE A 190 -0.27 -7.89 -15.77
CA ILE A 190 0.98 -7.33 -15.22
C ILE A 190 2.09 -7.40 -16.26
N ALA A 191 2.19 -8.49 -17.02
CA ALA A 191 3.16 -8.60 -18.09
C ALA A 191 2.94 -7.57 -19.20
N GLU A 192 1.67 -7.32 -19.59
CA GLU A 192 1.29 -6.24 -20.51
C GLU A 192 1.72 -4.87 -19.97
N LEU A 193 1.41 -4.57 -18.70
CA LEU A 193 1.81 -3.31 -18.07
C LEU A 193 3.33 -3.13 -18.00
N ILE A 194 4.10 -4.20 -17.74
CA ILE A 194 5.57 -4.12 -17.69
C ILE A 194 6.15 -3.91 -19.10
N LYS A 195 5.51 -4.46 -20.15
CA LYS A 195 5.94 -4.30 -21.54
C LYS A 195 5.53 -2.97 -22.17
N ASP A 196 4.44 -2.37 -21.70
CA ASP A 196 3.91 -1.15 -22.29
C ASP A 196 4.88 0.02 -22.09
N LYS A 197 5.55 0.42 -23.17
CA LYS A 197 6.52 1.52 -23.19
C LYS A 197 5.85 2.89 -22.97
N GLN A 198 4.52 2.99 -23.11
CA GLN A 198 3.76 4.21 -22.84
C GLN A 198 3.45 4.38 -21.34
N VAL A 199 3.53 3.29 -20.56
CA VAL A 199 3.37 3.35 -19.11
C VAL A 199 4.65 3.89 -18.47
N ASP A 200 4.47 4.81 -17.52
CA ASP A 200 5.56 5.38 -16.72
C ASP A 200 6.51 4.29 -16.17
N GLY A 201 7.81 4.50 -16.30
CA GLY A 201 8.84 3.55 -15.87
C GLY A 201 8.77 3.20 -14.39
N GLY A 202 8.37 4.16 -13.54
CA GLY A 202 8.12 3.90 -12.12
C GLY A 202 6.95 2.94 -11.89
N THR A 203 5.91 3.03 -12.71
CA THR A 203 4.76 2.11 -12.67
C THR A 203 5.13 0.71 -13.17
N ARG A 204 5.85 0.61 -14.30
CA ARG A 204 6.39 -0.67 -14.82
C ARG A 204 7.25 -1.36 -13.77
N LEU A 205 8.09 -0.59 -13.06
CA LEU A 205 8.98 -1.09 -12.01
C LEU A 205 8.19 -1.65 -10.81
N LYS A 206 7.14 -0.95 -10.38
CA LYS A 206 6.25 -1.45 -9.32
C LYS A 206 5.49 -2.71 -9.71
N CYS A 207 5.08 -2.83 -10.97
CA CYS A 207 4.51 -4.07 -11.49
C CYS A 207 5.50 -5.25 -11.39
N GLY A 208 6.79 -5.00 -11.66
CA GLY A 208 7.86 -6.00 -11.46
C GLY A 208 8.09 -6.36 -10.00
N GLU A 209 8.11 -5.38 -9.09
CA GLU A 209 8.24 -5.61 -7.64
C GLU A 209 7.09 -6.49 -7.11
N PHE A 210 5.85 -6.19 -7.53
CA PHE A 210 4.68 -6.98 -7.16
C PHE A 210 4.74 -8.42 -7.67
N LEU A 211 5.15 -8.61 -8.92
CA LEU A 211 5.27 -9.94 -9.53
C LEU A 211 6.27 -10.81 -8.74
N LEU A 212 7.40 -10.23 -8.37
CA LEU A 212 8.42 -10.87 -7.55
C LEU A 212 7.92 -11.20 -6.13
N LEU A 213 7.19 -10.28 -5.51
CA LEU A 213 6.59 -10.48 -4.19
C LEU A 213 5.59 -11.65 -4.19
N LEU A 214 4.73 -11.70 -5.22
CA LEU A 214 3.71 -12.73 -5.41
C LEU A 214 4.34 -14.11 -5.55
N ILE A 215 5.36 -14.25 -6.39
CA ILE A 215 6.03 -15.53 -6.66
C ILE A 215 6.90 -15.97 -5.48
N GLY A 216 7.61 -15.04 -4.82
CA GLY A 216 8.37 -15.34 -3.60
C GLY A 216 7.50 -15.86 -2.45
N HIS A 217 6.25 -15.38 -2.33
CA HIS A 217 5.29 -15.91 -1.35
C HIS A 217 4.76 -17.29 -1.71
N VAL A 218 4.59 -17.58 -3.01
CA VAL A 218 4.16 -18.91 -3.50
C VAL A 218 5.28 -19.94 -3.27
N ASN A 219 6.55 -19.57 -3.47
CA ASN A 219 7.72 -20.45 -3.29
C ASN A 219 8.10 -20.72 -1.82
N GLY A 220 7.75 -19.84 -0.88
CA GLY A 220 8.07 -20.00 0.53
C GLY A 220 7.30 -21.09 1.28
N ARG A 221 6.27 -21.70 0.67
CA ARG A 221 5.50 -22.83 1.24
C ARG A 221 5.61 -24.03 0.31
N ARG A 222 6.46 -24.99 0.67
CA ARG A 222 6.89 -26.15 -0.14
C ARG A 222 5.79 -27.13 -0.58
N ASP A 223 4.52 -26.93 -0.22
CA ASP A 223 3.50 -27.99 -0.29
C ASP A 223 2.42 -27.82 -1.35
N HIS A 224 2.57 -26.93 -2.35
CA HIS A 224 1.55 -26.82 -3.39
C HIS A 224 2.09 -26.77 -4.82
N THR A 225 1.45 -27.59 -5.64
CA THR A 225 1.54 -27.84 -7.09
C THR A 225 1.18 -26.69 -8.08
N PRO A 226 0.77 -25.44 -7.71
CA PRO A 226 0.48 -24.36 -8.68
C PRO A 226 1.70 -23.84 -9.47
N LEU A 227 2.91 -24.24 -9.08
CA LEU A 227 4.16 -23.63 -9.52
C LEU A 227 4.46 -23.81 -11.01
N ALA A 228 4.08 -24.96 -11.58
CA ALA A 228 4.43 -25.30 -12.95
C ALA A 228 3.78 -24.35 -13.96
N ASN A 229 2.54 -23.93 -13.72
CA ASN A 229 1.83 -23.07 -14.67
C ASN A 229 2.33 -21.62 -14.60
N ILE A 230 2.55 -21.07 -13.40
CA ILE A 230 2.97 -19.65 -13.24
C ILE A 230 4.33 -19.39 -13.89
N GLN A 231 5.29 -20.31 -13.73
CA GLN A 231 6.62 -20.12 -14.31
C GLN A 231 6.59 -20.24 -15.84
N GLU A 232 5.80 -21.17 -16.39
CA GLU A 232 5.58 -21.28 -17.83
C GLU A 232 4.83 -20.07 -18.40
N ASP A 233 3.82 -19.56 -17.70
CA ASP A 233 3.08 -18.36 -18.10
C ASP A 233 4.03 -17.15 -18.16
N ILE A 234 4.89 -16.97 -17.16
CA ILE A 234 5.88 -15.89 -17.15
C ILE A 234 6.91 -16.07 -18.26
N ARG A 235 7.33 -17.29 -18.56
CA ARG A 235 8.23 -17.58 -19.67
C ARG A 235 7.58 -17.22 -21.01
N HIS A 236 6.33 -17.63 -21.22
CA HIS A 236 5.57 -17.31 -22.43
C HIS A 236 5.33 -15.81 -22.57
N LEU A 237 5.02 -15.12 -21.47
CA LEU A 237 4.68 -13.71 -21.47
C LEU A 237 5.92 -12.81 -21.49
N LEU A 238 6.89 -12.99 -20.61
CA LEU A 238 8.03 -12.07 -20.44
C LEU A 238 9.35 -12.60 -21.03
N GLY A 239 9.37 -13.83 -21.53
CA GLY A 239 10.56 -14.48 -22.09
C GLY A 239 11.41 -15.21 -21.04
N GLU A 240 12.26 -16.12 -21.53
CA GLU A 240 13.09 -17.03 -20.71
C GLU A 240 13.98 -16.28 -19.72
N LYS A 241 14.58 -15.17 -20.16
CA LYS A 241 15.53 -14.39 -19.36
C LYS A 241 14.84 -13.73 -18.17
N CYS A 242 13.66 -13.16 -18.37
CA CYS A 242 12.85 -12.55 -17.32
C CYS A 242 12.32 -13.61 -16.35
N ALA A 243 11.82 -14.74 -16.87
CA ALA A 243 11.36 -15.86 -16.06
C ALA A 243 12.46 -16.40 -15.15
N SER A 244 13.68 -16.54 -15.67
CA SER A 244 14.85 -17.00 -14.91
C SER A 244 15.25 -16.02 -13.79
N LEU A 245 15.24 -14.71 -14.08
CA LEU A 245 15.53 -13.67 -13.08
C LEU A 245 14.48 -13.64 -11.96
N ILE A 246 13.21 -13.74 -12.33
CA ILE A 246 12.09 -13.77 -11.40
C ILE A 246 12.16 -15.02 -10.51
N TRP A 247 12.43 -16.18 -11.12
CA TRP A 247 12.59 -17.44 -10.41
C TRP A 247 13.74 -17.38 -9.40
N ALA A 248 14.92 -16.88 -9.79
CA ALA A 248 16.04 -16.73 -8.89
C ALA A 248 15.72 -15.79 -7.72
N ALA A 249 15.10 -14.64 -8.00
CA ALA A 249 14.75 -13.64 -6.98
C ALA A 249 13.70 -14.15 -5.97
N SER A 250 12.79 -15.03 -6.40
CA SER A 250 11.76 -15.60 -5.53
C SER A 250 12.31 -16.48 -4.39
N GLN A 251 13.54 -16.97 -4.51
CA GLN A 251 14.20 -17.82 -3.50
C GLN A 251 14.66 -17.04 -2.26
N PHE A 252 14.73 -15.70 -2.34
CA PHE A 252 15.30 -14.85 -1.29
C PHE A 252 14.23 -14.15 -0.41
N GLY A 253 12.94 -14.29 -0.74
CA GLY A 253 11.89 -13.41 -0.21
C GLY A 253 11.49 -13.63 1.26
N SER A 254 11.74 -14.81 1.85
CA SER A 254 11.19 -15.19 3.16
C SER A 254 12.11 -14.93 4.36
N THR A 255 13.41 -14.67 4.14
CA THR A 255 14.41 -14.54 5.23
C THR A 255 14.81 -13.11 5.55
N LEU A 256 14.51 -12.16 4.67
CA LEU A 256 14.89 -10.74 4.81
C LEU A 256 13.87 -9.94 5.63
N ASP A 257 14.36 -8.92 6.36
CA ASP A 257 13.50 -7.92 7.00
C ASP A 257 12.73 -7.07 5.96
N PRO A 258 11.68 -6.31 6.36
CA PRO A 258 10.83 -5.59 5.42
C PRO A 258 11.55 -4.55 4.54
N GLU A 259 12.54 -3.82 5.08
CA GLU A 259 13.27 -2.80 4.32
C GLU A 259 14.26 -3.43 3.34
N GLN A 260 14.98 -4.46 3.79
CA GLN A 260 15.87 -5.27 2.95
C GLN A 260 15.08 -5.97 1.85
N ARG A 261 13.89 -6.49 2.17
CA ARG A 261 12.99 -7.11 1.18
C ARG A 261 12.53 -6.10 0.15
N GLN A 262 12.14 -4.89 0.55
CA GLN A 262 11.73 -3.85 -0.39
C GLN A 262 12.88 -3.44 -1.33
N THR A 263 14.09 -3.28 -0.77
CA THR A 263 15.30 -2.97 -1.54
C THR A 263 15.64 -4.09 -2.53
N ALA A 264 15.58 -5.35 -2.08
CA ALA A 264 15.83 -6.51 -2.93
C ALA A 264 14.81 -6.61 -4.07
N LEU A 265 13.51 -6.47 -3.76
CA LEU A 265 12.44 -6.46 -4.76
C LEU A 265 12.68 -5.36 -5.80
N HIS A 266 13.05 -4.16 -5.36
CA HIS A 266 13.34 -3.04 -6.24
C HIS A 266 14.50 -3.33 -7.20
N ILE A 267 15.62 -3.85 -6.68
CA ILE A 267 16.80 -4.21 -7.48
C ILE A 267 16.45 -5.30 -8.50
N HIS A 268 15.74 -6.34 -8.07
CA HIS A 268 15.37 -7.45 -8.96
C HIS A 268 14.35 -7.02 -10.01
N ALA A 269 13.36 -6.20 -9.64
CA ALA A 269 12.39 -5.67 -10.58
C ALA A 269 13.08 -4.83 -11.66
N ARG A 270 14.05 -4.00 -11.26
CA ARG A 270 14.85 -3.21 -12.20
C ARG A 270 15.58 -4.10 -13.21
N ARG A 271 16.22 -5.17 -12.75
CA ARG A 271 16.89 -6.15 -13.62
C ARG A 271 15.93 -6.84 -14.59
N VAL A 272 14.70 -7.12 -14.16
CA VAL A 272 13.66 -7.69 -15.03
C VAL A 272 13.26 -6.69 -16.12
N LEU A 273 13.08 -5.41 -15.78
CA LEU A 273 12.77 -4.37 -16.76
C LEU A 273 13.93 -4.16 -17.74
N GLU A 274 15.16 -4.08 -17.26
CA GLU A 274 16.37 -3.97 -18.09
C GLU A 274 16.49 -5.15 -19.06
N ALA A 275 16.11 -6.37 -18.62
CA ALA A 275 16.09 -7.54 -19.50
C ALA A 275 15.02 -7.48 -20.59
N LEU A 276 13.90 -6.77 -20.36
CA LEU A 276 12.83 -6.56 -21.35
C LEU A 276 13.16 -5.45 -22.35
N GLU A 277 13.98 -4.47 -21.98
CA GLU A 277 14.35 -3.35 -22.86
C GLU A 277 15.48 -3.70 -23.84
N LEU A 278 16.16 -4.82 -23.60
CA LEU A 278 17.17 -5.39 -24.49
C LEU A 278 16.59 -6.22 -25.65
N TYR A 279 15.26 -6.25 -25.77
CA TYR A 279 14.47 -6.89 -26.84
C TYR A 279 13.49 -5.88 -27.46
#